data_AF-A0A2N4WWQ8-F1
#
_entry.id   AF-A0A2N4WWQ8-F1
#
_cell.length_a   1.000
_cell.length_b   1.000
_cell.length_c   1.000
_cell.angle_alpha   90.00
_cell.angle_beta   90.00
_cell.angle_gamma   90.00
#
_symmetry.space_group_name_H-M   'P 1'
#
loop_
_entity.id
_entity.type
_entity.pdbx_description
1 polymer ?
#
loop_
_entity_poly.entity_id
_entity_poly.type
_entity_poly.pdbx_seq_one_letter_code
_entity_poly.pdbx_strand_id
1 'polypeptide(L)'
;MIQGRVMVAAALLAAPLTLSGCIAPPARVNAPAAVLLDSHITGFAMSYCLSSLGEKGLPEADERVLREQGNRWGQVLAEHSRGDISSAFDVLLPALDTAIAVTPMAQVRDDATGGTLPAPVFYCDDLLRYPTVMRAMAQARRRLAAAYAEN
;
A
#
# COMPACT_ATOMS: atom_id res chain seq x y z
N MET A 1 56.53 -42.04 8.41
CA MET A 1 57.70 -41.20 8.75
C MET A 1 57.24 -39.76 8.82
N ILE A 2 57.56 -39.08 9.94
CA ILE A 2 57.51 -37.62 10.19
C ILE A 2 56.09 -37.03 10.37
N GLN A 3 55.55 -36.95 11.59
CA GLN A 3 55.74 -35.85 12.59
C GLN A 3 55.44 -34.45 12.05
N GLY A 4 54.52 -33.70 12.68
CA GLY A 4 54.52 -32.26 12.46
C GLY A 4 53.34 -31.45 12.98
N ARG A 5 53.31 -31.23 14.30
CA ARG A 5 52.92 -29.97 14.97
C ARG A 5 51.45 -29.53 14.97
N VAL A 6 50.88 -29.75 16.15
CA VAL A 6 49.93 -28.88 16.86
C VAL A 6 50.39 -27.41 16.83
N MET A 7 49.51 -26.50 16.41
CA MET A 7 49.50 -25.12 16.91
C MET A 7 48.08 -24.77 17.34
N VAL A 8 47.92 -24.67 18.65
CA VAL A 8 46.77 -24.09 19.34
C VAL A 8 46.81 -22.58 19.09
N ALA A 9 45.84 -22.04 18.36
CA ALA A 9 45.65 -20.60 18.24
C ALA A 9 44.61 -20.16 19.28
N ALA A 10 45.02 -19.21 20.11
CA ALA A 10 44.30 -18.70 21.26
C ALA A 10 42.95 -18.06 20.89
N ALA A 11 41.91 -18.44 21.63
CA ALA A 11 40.62 -17.79 21.62
C ALA A 11 40.72 -16.41 22.30
N LEU A 12 40.68 -15.34 21.50
CA LEU A 12 40.44 -13.99 21.98
C LEU A 12 38.91 -13.80 22.09
N LEU A 13 38.39 -13.99 23.30
CA LEU A 13 37.04 -13.61 23.70
C LEU A 13 36.94 -12.08 23.69
N ALA A 14 36.54 -11.50 22.56
CA ALA A 14 36.11 -10.11 22.49
C ALA A 14 34.71 -10.01 23.12
N ALA A 15 34.62 -9.37 24.28
CA ALA A 15 33.35 -9.06 24.94
C ALA A 15 32.53 -8.12 24.03
N PRO A 16 31.27 -8.46 23.69
CA PRO A 16 30.41 -7.55 22.96
C PRO A 16 30.00 -6.40 23.89
N LEU A 17 30.49 -5.20 23.60
CA LEU A 17 29.95 -3.95 24.14
C LEU A 17 28.50 -3.83 23.65
N THR A 18 27.55 -4.17 24.52
CA THR A 18 26.13 -3.94 24.31
C THR A 18 25.86 -2.44 24.42
N LEU A 19 26.02 -1.73 23.31
CA LEU A 19 25.47 -0.40 23.11
C LEU A 19 23.95 -0.50 23.21
N SER A 20 23.42 -0.38 24.43
CA SER A 20 22.02 -0.04 24.71
C SER A 20 21.80 1.41 24.25
N GLY A 21 21.74 1.60 22.94
CA GLY A 21 21.21 2.81 22.35
C GLY A 21 19.70 2.80 22.57
N CYS A 22 19.20 3.72 23.38
CA CYS A 22 17.78 4.05 23.41
C CYS A 22 17.38 4.45 21.98
N ILE A 23 16.78 3.53 21.22
CA ILE A 23 16.10 3.87 19.98
C ILE A 23 14.89 4.68 20.42
N ALA A 24 15.04 6.01 20.43
CA ALA A 24 13.90 6.89 20.55
C ALA A 24 12.93 6.52 19.41
N PRO A 25 11.63 6.32 19.70
CA PRO A 25 10.66 6.10 18.63
C PRO A 25 10.79 7.26 17.64
N PRO A 26 10.74 7.00 16.32
CA PRO A 26 10.81 8.06 15.34
C PRO A 26 9.76 9.10 15.70
N ALA A 27 10.18 10.36 15.80
CA ALA A 27 9.27 11.47 16.02
C ALA A 27 8.17 11.37 14.95
N ARG A 28 6.92 11.23 15.39
CA ARG A 28 5.78 11.27 14.46
C ARG A 28 5.79 12.66 13.84
N VAL A 29 6.23 12.75 12.59
CA VAL A 29 6.01 13.95 11.79
C VAL A 29 4.50 14.02 11.61
N ASN A 30 3.85 14.89 12.39
CA ASN A 30 2.43 15.14 12.25
C ASN A 30 2.21 15.78 10.89
N ALA A 31 1.85 14.98 9.90
CA ALA A 31 1.41 15.49 8.61
C ALA A 31 0.21 16.42 8.85
N PRO A 32 0.09 17.54 8.10
CA PRO A 32 -1.09 18.39 8.19
C PRO A 32 -2.36 17.54 8.01
N ALA A 33 -3.43 17.83 8.77
CA ALA A 33 -4.67 17.04 8.75
C ALA A 33 -5.22 16.82 7.32
N ALA A 34 -5.11 17.84 6.46
CA ALA A 34 -5.50 17.74 5.05
C ALA A 34 -4.66 16.73 4.25
N VAL A 35 -3.36 16.64 4.51
CA VAL A 35 -2.45 15.68 3.87
C VAL A 35 -2.75 14.27 4.34
N LEU A 36 -3.00 14.09 5.64
CA LEU A 36 -3.37 12.79 6.20
C LEU A 36 -4.71 12.30 5.63
N LEU A 37 -5.72 13.18 5.58
CA LEU A 37 -7.01 12.88 4.98
C LEU A 37 -6.88 12.49 3.51
N ASP A 38 -6.10 13.24 2.73
CA ASP A 38 -5.87 12.94 1.32
C ASP A 38 -5.18 11.59 1.11
N SER A 39 -4.17 11.30 1.92
CA SER A 39 -3.46 10.03 1.95
C SER A 39 -4.40 8.86 2.26
N HIS A 40 -5.28 9.00 3.26
CA HIS A 40 -6.21 7.93 3.61
C HIS A 40 -7.27 7.69 2.53
N ILE A 41 -7.86 8.75 1.96
CA ILE A 41 -8.84 8.61 0.86
C ILE A 41 -8.20 7.93 -0.36
N THR A 42 -7.02 8.40 -0.77
CA THR A 42 -6.29 7.82 -1.90
C THR A 42 -5.87 6.39 -1.61
N GLY A 43 -5.41 6.13 -0.38
CA GLY A 43 -5.06 4.81 0.10
C GLY A 43 -6.23 3.82 0.04
N PHE A 44 -7.43 4.23 0.46
CA PHE A 44 -8.63 3.39 0.39
C PHE A 44 -9.03 3.11 -1.05
N ALA A 45 -8.95 4.11 -1.92
CA ALA A 45 -9.28 3.95 -3.32
C ALA A 45 -8.32 2.95 -4.00
N MET A 46 -7.03 3.06 -3.72
CA MET A 46 -6.00 2.11 -4.18
C MET A 46 -6.22 0.71 -3.60
N SER A 47 -6.46 0.60 -2.28
CA SER A 47 -6.66 -0.68 -1.60
C SER A 47 -7.85 -1.45 -2.18
N TYR A 48 -8.95 -0.73 -2.41
CA TYR A 48 -10.17 -1.29 -3.00
C TYR A 48 -9.98 -1.68 -4.46
N CYS A 49 -9.31 -0.82 -5.25
CA CYS A 49 -9.02 -1.15 -6.64
C CYS A 49 -8.22 -2.45 -6.74
N LEU A 50 -7.14 -2.58 -5.97
CA LEU A 50 -6.29 -3.78 -5.97
C LEU A 50 -7.04 -5.04 -5.55
N SER A 51 -7.98 -4.93 -4.59
CA SER A 51 -8.77 -6.09 -4.15
C SER A 51 -9.90 -6.51 -5.08
N SER A 52 -10.19 -5.69 -6.09
CA SER A 52 -11.32 -5.86 -7.01
C SER A 52 -10.90 -6.22 -8.44
N LEU A 53 -9.65 -6.66 -8.66
CA LEU A 53 -9.10 -6.95 -9.99
C LEU A 53 -9.40 -8.36 -10.53
N GLY A 54 -10.24 -9.16 -9.86
CA GLY A 54 -10.41 -10.58 -10.20
C GLY A 54 -10.88 -10.88 -11.63
N GLU A 55 -11.61 -9.97 -12.24
CA GLU A 55 -12.10 -10.13 -13.61
C GLU A 55 -11.21 -9.45 -14.66
N LYS A 56 -9.96 -9.07 -14.30
CA LYS A 56 -9.06 -8.30 -15.16
C LYS A 56 -8.02 -9.11 -15.93
N GLY A 57 -8.22 -10.42 -16.03
CA GLY A 57 -7.35 -11.30 -16.82
C GLY A 57 -5.94 -11.44 -16.22
N LEU A 58 -5.82 -11.26 -14.91
CA LEU A 58 -4.58 -11.52 -14.17
C LEU A 58 -4.43 -13.02 -13.93
N PRO A 59 -3.20 -13.54 -13.81
CA PRO A 59 -2.98 -14.88 -13.26
C PRO A 59 -3.62 -15.00 -11.87
N GLU A 60 -4.26 -16.13 -11.57
CA GLU A 60 -4.97 -16.35 -10.30
C GLU A 60 -4.08 -16.14 -9.07
N ALA A 61 -2.80 -16.53 -9.17
CA ALA A 61 -1.83 -16.33 -8.11
C ALA A 61 -1.61 -14.83 -7.82
N ASP A 62 -1.51 -14.01 -8.86
CA ASP A 62 -1.30 -12.57 -8.75
C ASP A 62 -2.55 -11.89 -8.21
N GLU A 63 -3.73 -12.26 -8.72
CA GLU A 63 -5.02 -11.78 -8.19
C GLU A 63 -5.12 -12.03 -6.68
N ARG A 64 -4.83 -13.25 -6.22
CA ARG A 64 -4.91 -13.60 -4.80
C ARG A 64 -3.98 -12.73 -3.95
N VAL A 65 -2.75 -12.50 -4.42
CA VAL A 65 -1.79 -11.63 -3.73
C VAL A 65 -2.32 -10.21 -3.65
N LEU A 66 -2.77 -9.64 -4.78
CA LEU A 66 -3.27 -8.26 -4.84
C LEU A 66 -4.52 -8.08 -3.98
N ARG A 67 -5.43 -9.06 -3.98
CA ARG A 67 -6.61 -9.09 -3.12
C ARG A 67 -6.26 -9.07 -1.65
N GLU A 68 -5.33 -9.91 -1.24
CA GLU A 68 -4.89 -9.96 0.15
C GLU A 68 -4.20 -8.66 0.59
N GLN A 69 -3.30 -8.12 -0.24
CA GLN A 69 -2.60 -6.86 0.06
C GLN A 69 -3.57 -5.68 0.11
N GLY A 70 -4.49 -5.58 -0.85
CA GLY A 70 -5.54 -4.57 -0.87
C GLY A 70 -6.43 -4.63 0.37
N ASN A 71 -6.90 -5.83 0.75
CA ASN A 71 -7.75 -6.01 1.92
C ASN A 71 -7.02 -5.63 3.23
N ARG A 72 -5.79 -6.09 3.42
CA ARG A 72 -4.99 -5.76 4.62
C ARG A 72 -4.67 -4.28 4.71
N TRP A 73 -4.30 -3.67 3.58
CA TRP A 73 -4.04 -2.23 3.54
C TRP A 73 -5.30 -1.41 3.85
N GLY A 74 -6.45 -1.81 3.29
CA GLY A 74 -7.75 -1.21 3.60
C GLY A 74 -8.11 -1.30 5.08
N GLN A 75 -7.82 -2.43 5.74
CA GLN A 75 -8.03 -2.58 7.19
C GLN A 75 -7.16 -1.61 8.01
N VAL A 76 -5.87 -1.50 7.69
CA VAL A 76 -4.96 -0.56 8.38
C VAL A 76 -5.45 0.89 8.23
N LEU A 77 -5.89 1.26 7.03
CA LEU A 77 -6.45 2.59 6.78
C LEU A 77 -7.75 2.83 7.55
N ALA A 78 -8.61 1.80 7.68
CA ALA A 78 -9.82 1.89 8.48
C ALA A 78 -9.53 2.13 9.96
N GLU A 79 -8.57 1.40 10.53
CA GLU A 79 -8.14 1.56 11.92
C GLU A 79 -7.50 2.91 12.19
N HIS A 80 -6.78 3.49 11.22
CA HIS A 80 -6.09 4.76 11.37
C HIS A 80 -6.94 5.98 10.98
N SER A 81 -8.07 5.76 10.34
CA SER A 81 -8.93 6.83 9.85
C SER A 81 -9.84 7.39 10.95
N ARG A 82 -10.32 8.61 10.72
CA ARG A 82 -11.18 9.34 11.64
C ARG A 82 -12.57 9.52 11.05
N GLY A 83 -13.60 9.55 11.91
CA GLY A 83 -14.99 9.79 11.52
C GLY A 83 -15.67 8.57 10.92
N ASP A 84 -16.85 8.80 10.33
CA ASP A 84 -17.64 7.74 9.67
C ASP A 84 -17.11 7.46 8.26
N ILE A 85 -16.16 6.52 8.18
CA ILE A 85 -15.53 6.06 6.94
C ILE A 85 -16.55 5.36 6.03
N SER A 86 -17.57 4.72 6.58
CA SER A 86 -18.61 4.03 5.80
C SER A 86 -19.30 5.02 4.87
N SER A 87 -19.60 6.22 5.36
CA SER A 87 -20.14 7.30 4.54
C SER A 87 -19.19 7.73 3.41
N ALA A 88 -17.87 7.62 3.57
CA ALA A 88 -16.93 7.90 2.48
C ALA A 88 -16.97 6.80 1.41
N PHE A 89 -17.17 5.54 1.81
CA PHE A 89 -17.26 4.40 0.90
C PHE A 89 -18.53 4.40 0.04
N ASP A 90 -19.68 4.83 0.60
CA ASP A 90 -20.95 4.88 -0.14
C ASP A 90 -20.88 5.69 -1.45
N VAL A 91 -19.97 6.66 -1.52
CA VAL A 91 -19.77 7.48 -2.74
C VAL A 91 -18.57 7.03 -3.56
N LEU A 92 -17.54 6.51 -2.92
CA LEU A 92 -16.27 6.19 -3.55
C LEU A 92 -16.31 4.82 -4.25
N LEU A 93 -16.84 3.79 -3.59
CA LEU A 93 -16.82 2.43 -4.12
C LEU A 93 -17.61 2.28 -5.43
N PRO A 94 -18.84 2.82 -5.56
CA PRO A 94 -19.58 2.70 -6.82
C PRO A 94 -18.87 3.38 -8.01
N ALA A 95 -18.17 4.49 -7.76
CA ALA A 95 -17.38 5.17 -8.77
C ALA A 95 -16.16 4.34 -9.20
N LEU A 96 -15.49 3.69 -8.23
CA LEU A 96 -14.40 2.76 -8.49
C LEU A 96 -14.90 1.52 -9.24
N ASP A 97 -15.99 0.88 -8.81
CA ASP A 97 -16.57 -0.29 -9.49
C ASP A 97 -16.90 0.01 -10.94
N THR A 98 -17.55 1.15 -11.19
CA THR A 98 -17.89 1.58 -12.55
C THR A 98 -16.62 1.78 -13.38
N ALA A 99 -15.63 2.49 -12.85
CA ALA A 99 -14.37 2.72 -13.55
C ALA A 99 -13.62 1.41 -13.78
N ILE A 100 -13.61 0.51 -12.81
CA ILE A 100 -12.99 -0.80 -12.92
C ILE A 100 -13.68 -1.58 -14.02
N ALA A 101 -15.01 -1.71 -14.00
CA ALA A 101 -15.75 -2.50 -14.99
C ALA A 101 -15.45 -2.09 -16.44
N VAL A 102 -15.33 -0.79 -16.72
CA VAL A 102 -15.19 -0.28 -18.09
C VAL A 102 -13.75 -0.07 -18.56
N THR A 103 -12.78 -0.01 -17.65
CA THR A 103 -11.38 0.30 -18.02
C THR A 103 -10.61 -0.99 -18.29
N PRO A 104 -9.96 -1.14 -19.47
CA PRO A 104 -9.11 -2.29 -19.74
C PRO A 104 -7.85 -2.28 -18.86
N MET A 105 -7.37 -3.46 -18.47
CA MET A 105 -6.15 -3.60 -17.67
C MET A 105 -4.97 -2.95 -18.39
N ALA A 106 -4.24 -2.08 -17.68
CA ALA A 106 -3.06 -1.44 -18.22
C ALA A 106 -1.98 -2.47 -18.52
N GLN A 107 -1.28 -2.27 -19.64
CA GLN A 107 -0.20 -3.14 -20.10
C GLN A 107 1.10 -2.34 -20.12
N VAL A 108 2.18 -2.95 -19.66
CA VAL A 108 3.54 -2.41 -19.77
C VAL A 108 4.38 -3.30 -20.66
N ARG A 109 5.40 -2.73 -21.30
CA ARG A 109 6.35 -3.50 -22.10
C ARG A 109 7.13 -4.47 -21.21
N ASP A 110 7.23 -5.71 -21.65
CA ASP A 110 8.16 -6.68 -21.09
C ASP A 110 9.48 -6.59 -21.86
N ASP A 111 10.51 -6.04 -21.23
CA ASP A 111 11.82 -5.89 -21.86
C ASP A 111 12.54 -7.24 -22.05
N ALA A 112 12.18 -8.27 -21.28
CA ALA A 112 12.81 -9.58 -21.37
C ALA A 112 12.31 -10.38 -22.57
N THR A 113 11.01 -10.29 -22.87
CA THR A 113 10.37 -11.05 -23.96
C THR A 113 10.02 -10.21 -25.18
N GLY A 114 10.05 -8.88 -25.06
CA GLY A 114 9.52 -7.94 -26.05
C GLY A 114 7.99 -7.90 -26.10
N GLY A 115 7.30 -8.65 -25.22
CA GLY A 115 5.85 -8.70 -25.11
C GLY A 115 5.26 -7.60 -24.21
N THR A 116 4.09 -7.87 -23.65
CA THR A 116 3.43 -6.99 -22.68
C THR A 116 2.98 -7.76 -21.45
N LEU A 117 3.04 -7.12 -20.29
CA LEU A 117 2.58 -7.66 -19.01
C LEU A 117 1.50 -6.75 -18.40
N PRO A 118 0.52 -7.32 -17.68
CA PRO A 118 -0.43 -6.52 -16.94
C PRO A 118 0.27 -5.71 -15.84
N ALA A 119 -0.15 -4.47 -15.64
CA ALA A 119 0.41 -3.55 -14.66
C ALA A 119 -0.68 -3.11 -13.67
N PRO A 120 -1.10 -3.99 -12.73
CA PRO A 120 -2.27 -3.75 -11.88
C PRO A 120 -2.14 -2.52 -10.96
N VAL A 121 -0.95 -2.26 -10.44
CA VAL A 121 -0.71 -1.08 -9.59
C VAL A 121 -0.80 0.22 -10.40
N PHE A 122 -0.20 0.23 -11.60
CA PHE A 122 -0.26 1.37 -12.51
C PHE A 122 -1.70 1.60 -13.02
N TYR A 123 -2.41 0.52 -13.35
CA TYR A 123 -3.83 0.55 -13.69
C TYR A 123 -4.66 1.23 -12.60
N CYS A 124 -4.47 0.86 -11.34
CA CYS A 124 -5.20 1.46 -10.23
C CYS A 124 -4.83 2.94 -10.03
N ASP A 125 -3.55 3.33 -10.12
CA ASP A 125 -3.12 4.73 -10.05
C ASP A 125 -3.77 5.60 -11.14
N ASP A 126 -3.78 5.12 -12.38
CA ASP A 126 -4.43 5.81 -13.50
C ASP A 126 -5.95 5.90 -13.31
N LEU A 127 -6.57 4.84 -12.80
CA LEU A 127 -8.01 4.81 -12.51
C LEU A 127 -8.40 5.88 -11.48
N LEU A 128 -7.55 6.16 -10.48
CA LEU A 128 -7.81 7.22 -9.50
C LEU A 128 -7.83 8.62 -10.12
N ARG A 129 -7.24 8.80 -11.31
CA ARG A 129 -7.24 10.07 -12.05
C ARG A 129 -8.49 10.25 -12.92
N TYR A 130 -9.37 9.24 -13.01
CA TYR A 130 -10.59 9.36 -13.79
C TYR A 130 -11.49 10.46 -13.22
N PRO A 131 -12.11 11.32 -14.05
CA PRO A 131 -12.90 12.45 -13.55
C PRO A 131 -14.02 12.05 -12.58
N THR A 132 -14.67 10.89 -12.81
CA THR A 132 -15.71 10.34 -11.92
C THR A 132 -15.15 9.94 -10.57
N VAL A 133 -14.02 9.24 -10.55
CA VAL A 133 -13.33 8.79 -9.32
C VAL A 133 -12.78 9.99 -8.55
N MET A 134 -12.14 10.94 -9.23
CA MET A 134 -11.67 12.20 -8.64
C MET A 134 -12.78 12.97 -7.94
N ARG A 135 -13.97 13.07 -8.55
CA ARG A 135 -15.15 13.71 -7.92
C ARG A 135 -15.63 12.94 -6.70
N ALA A 136 -15.68 11.61 -6.78
CA ALA A 136 -16.09 10.76 -5.67
C ALA A 136 -15.10 10.88 -4.48
N MET A 137 -13.78 10.85 -4.75
CA MET A 137 -12.76 11.09 -3.73
C MET A 137 -12.89 12.50 -3.12
N ALA A 138 -13.14 13.53 -3.93
CA ALA A 138 -13.38 14.88 -3.40
C ALA A 138 -14.61 14.95 -2.49
N GLN A 139 -15.68 14.19 -2.82
CA GLN A 139 -16.86 14.08 -1.97
C GLN A 139 -16.59 13.33 -0.68
N ALA A 140 -15.85 12.22 -0.74
CA ALA A 140 -15.39 11.48 0.43
C ALA A 140 -14.55 12.36 1.37
N ARG A 141 -13.59 13.14 0.83
CA ARG A 141 -12.82 14.12 1.60
C ARG A 141 -13.72 15.11 2.34
N ARG A 142 -14.74 15.67 1.67
CA ARG A 142 -15.68 16.61 2.31
C ARG A 142 -16.45 15.98 3.47
N ARG A 143 -16.81 14.69 3.37
CA ARG A 143 -17.52 13.96 4.44
C ARG A 143 -16.65 13.76 5.68
N LEU A 144 -15.35 13.51 5.49
CA LEU A 144 -14.43 13.24 6.60
C LEU A 144 -13.70 14.48 7.13
N ALA A 145 -13.76 15.62 6.44
CA ALA A 145 -12.96 16.80 6.75
C ALA A 145 -13.05 17.26 8.21
N ALA A 146 -14.27 17.29 8.79
CA ALA A 146 -14.47 17.68 10.18
C ALA A 146 -13.75 16.74 11.16
N ALA A 147 -13.92 15.42 10.99
CA ALA A 147 -13.29 14.43 11.86
C ALA A 147 -11.75 14.47 11.83
N TYR A 148 -11.16 14.93 10.71
CA TYR A 148 -9.71 15.11 10.61
C TYR A 148 -9.22 16.43 11.20
N ALA A 149 -10.05 17.48 11.24
CA ALA A 149 -9.69 18.79 11.76
C ALA A 149 -9.67 18.88 13.29
N GLU A 150 -10.30 17.93 13.99
CA GLU A 150 -10.43 17.92 15.46
C GLU A 150 -9.17 17.48 16.22
N ASN A 151 -8.07 17.13 15.54
CA ASN A 151 -6.77 16.80 16.15
C ASN A 151 -5.60 17.30 15.30
#